data_AF-A0A6S7FIY1-F1
#
_entry.id   AF-A0A6S7FIY1-F1
#
_cell.length_a   1.000
_cell.length_b   1.000
_cell.length_c   1.000
_cell.angle_alpha   90.00
_cell.angle_beta   90.00
_cell.angle_gamma   90.00
#
_symmetry.space_group_name_H-M   'P 1'
#
loop_
_entity.id
_entity.type
_entity.pdbx_description
1 polymer ?
#
loop_
_entity_poly.entity_id
_entity_poly.type
_entity_poly.pdbx_seq_one_letter_code
_entity_poly.pdbx_strand_id
1 'polypeptide(L)'
;MSISQSGEFPRNRNQVYNVNRKLKNEKARTTLSNNDPLLQIITKAKEDQKGRVENAFIREIPLFPEPIVFLASEQQLKDIERFCTNPAKFCIVGVDATFQIAGFYFTFTTYRNLMLTTEKGNHPVFIGPGILHKQKLYTSYKTLPLLMSKYCAGTSGVLVYGTDGEEKMAKAF
;
A
#
# COMPACT_ATOMS: atom_id res chain seq x y z
N MET A 1 -17.10 -7.58 -26.48
CA MET A 1 -18.48 -7.27 -26.92
C MET A 1 -19.16 -8.62 -27.14
N SER A 2 -20.03 -9.06 -26.24
CA SER A 2 -20.83 -10.29 -26.45
C SER A 2 -22.08 -9.90 -27.21
N ILE A 3 -22.20 -10.34 -28.47
CA ILE A 3 -23.38 -10.09 -29.29
C ILE A 3 -24.41 -11.14 -28.92
N SER A 4 -25.56 -10.70 -28.44
CA SER A 4 -26.62 -11.56 -27.91
C SER A 4 -27.85 -11.63 -28.82
N GLN A 5 -28.01 -10.67 -29.73
CA GLN A 5 -29.07 -10.66 -30.74
C GLN A 5 -28.61 -10.19 -32.11
N SER A 6 -29.26 -10.71 -33.15
CA SER A 6 -29.03 -10.37 -34.56
C SER A 6 -29.28 -8.88 -34.88
N GLY A 7 -30.06 -8.16 -34.06
CA GLY A 7 -30.30 -6.72 -34.19
C GLY A 7 -29.10 -5.83 -33.81
N GLU A 8 -28.11 -6.37 -33.10
CA GLU A 8 -26.90 -5.66 -32.64
C GLU A 8 -25.80 -5.61 -33.70
N PHE A 9 -25.95 -6.31 -34.83
CA PHE A 9 -24.97 -6.26 -35.91
C PHE A 9 -24.98 -4.89 -36.61
N PRO A 10 -23.80 -4.33 -36.94
CA PRO A 10 -23.70 -3.12 -37.73
C PRO A 10 -24.39 -3.30 -39.09
N ARG A 11 -25.36 -2.45 -39.40
CA ARG A 11 -26.21 -2.52 -40.60
C ARG A 11 -25.69 -1.65 -41.74
N ASN A 12 -24.71 -0.79 -41.48
CA ASN A 12 -24.07 0.02 -42.51
C ASN A 12 -22.60 0.31 -42.20
N ARG A 13 -21.87 0.77 -43.23
CA ARG A 13 -20.43 1.05 -43.17
C ARG A 13 -20.08 2.13 -42.12
N ASN A 14 -20.96 3.10 -41.93
CA ASN A 14 -20.79 4.17 -40.93
C ASN A 14 -20.89 3.66 -39.49
N GLN A 15 -21.77 2.69 -39.23
CA GLN A 15 -21.87 2.03 -37.92
C GLN A 15 -20.62 1.21 -37.62
N VAL A 16 -20.10 0.46 -38.60
CA VAL A 16 -18.82 -0.26 -38.45
C VAL A 16 -17.69 0.72 -38.12
N TYR A 17 -17.59 1.84 -38.86
CA TYR A 17 -16.59 2.87 -38.59
C TYR A 17 -16.72 3.46 -37.18
N ASN A 18 -17.93 3.79 -36.75
CA ASN A 18 -18.18 4.35 -35.42
C ASN A 18 -17.87 3.35 -34.29
N VAL A 19 -18.19 2.07 -34.46
CA VAL A 19 -17.85 1.01 -33.51
C VAL A 19 -16.32 0.85 -33.41
N ASN A 20 -15.62 0.76 -34.54
CA ASN A 20 -14.16 0.66 -34.56
C ASN A 20 -13.50 1.90 -33.96
N ARG A 21 -14.04 3.11 -34.20
CA ARG A 21 -13.57 4.35 -33.59
C ARG A 21 -13.78 4.35 -32.08
N LYS A 22 -14.94 3.90 -31.59
CA LYS A 22 -15.19 3.73 -30.14
C LYS A 22 -14.21 2.73 -29.53
N LEU A 23 -14.03 1.55 -30.12
CA LEU A 23 -13.08 0.54 -29.65
C LEU A 23 -11.64 1.05 -29.65
N LYS A 24 -11.24 1.82 -30.66
CA LYS A 24 -9.90 2.43 -30.73
C LYS A 24 -9.70 3.50 -29.65
N ASN A 25 -10.72 4.31 -29.39
CA ASN A 25 -10.71 5.33 -28.33
C ASN A 25 -10.76 4.71 -26.92
N GLU A 26 -11.54 3.64 -26.74
CA GLU A 26 -11.56 2.84 -25.51
C GLU A 26 -10.21 2.21 -25.27
N LYS A 27 -9.64 1.50 -26.26
CA LYS A 27 -8.28 0.95 -26.16
C LYS A 27 -7.26 2.03 -25.82
N ALA A 28 -7.28 3.19 -26.50
CA ALA A 28 -6.37 4.28 -26.19
C ALA A 28 -6.53 4.81 -24.75
N ARG A 29 -7.78 4.97 -24.27
CA ARG A 29 -8.07 5.35 -22.87
C ARG A 29 -7.60 4.28 -21.88
N THR A 30 -7.81 3.00 -22.17
CA THR A 30 -7.33 1.89 -21.34
C THR A 30 -5.81 1.84 -21.32
N THR A 31 -5.12 2.09 -22.44
CA THR A 31 -3.65 2.14 -22.49
C THR A 31 -3.08 3.33 -21.71
N LEU A 32 -3.68 4.52 -21.80
CA LEU A 32 -3.28 5.67 -20.97
C LEU A 32 -3.55 5.40 -19.48
N SER A 33 -4.71 4.81 -19.15
CA SER A 33 -5.07 4.42 -17.78
C SER A 33 -4.16 3.33 -17.20
N ASN A 34 -3.68 2.41 -18.03
CA ASN A 34 -2.79 1.31 -17.64
C ASN A 34 -1.32 1.73 -17.51
N ASN A 35 -0.97 2.98 -17.87
CA ASN A 35 0.41 3.46 -17.78
C ASN A 35 0.66 4.37 -16.58
N ASP A 36 -0.38 4.94 -15.94
CA ASP A 36 -0.22 5.75 -14.73
C ASP A 36 -0.28 4.85 -13.47
N PRO A 37 0.84 4.65 -12.74
CA PRO A 37 0.87 3.80 -11.56
C PRO A 37 -0.03 4.32 -10.42
N LEU A 38 -0.14 5.64 -10.25
CA LEU A 38 -0.96 6.22 -9.19
C LEU A 38 -2.45 5.99 -9.45
N LEU A 39 -2.87 6.12 -10.71
CA LEU A 39 -4.25 5.84 -11.11
C LEU A 39 -4.62 4.37 -10.89
N GLN A 40 -3.70 3.45 -11.16
CA GLN A 40 -3.88 2.02 -10.88
C GLN A 40 -4.02 1.76 -9.38
N ILE A 41 -3.16 2.36 -8.55
CA ILE A 41 -3.24 2.24 -7.10
C ILE A 41 -4.57 2.79 -6.56
N ILE A 42 -5.02 3.95 -7.04
CA ILE A 42 -6.31 4.53 -6.64
C ILE A 42 -7.48 3.62 -7.06
N THR A 43 -7.40 3.04 -8.27
CA THR A 43 -8.42 2.10 -8.74
C THR A 43 -8.47 0.86 -7.86
N LYS A 44 -7.30 0.29 -7.54
CA LYS A 44 -7.14 -0.83 -6.62
C LYS A 44 -7.67 -0.51 -5.22
N ALA A 45 -7.36 0.68 -4.69
CA ALA A 45 -7.85 1.13 -3.39
C ALA A 45 -9.39 1.21 -3.35
N LYS A 46 -10.01 1.71 -4.42
CA LYS A 46 -11.48 1.73 -4.55
C LYS A 46 -12.07 0.33 -4.65
N GLU A 47 -11.38 -0.61 -5.28
CA GLU A 47 -11.81 -2.01 -5.34
C GLU A 47 -11.74 -2.68 -3.97
N ASP A 48 -10.63 -2.50 -3.24
CA ASP A 48 -10.45 -3.02 -1.88
C ASP A 48 -11.51 -2.45 -0.93
N GLN A 49 -11.87 -1.17 -1.07
CA GLN A 49 -12.90 -0.50 -0.26
C GLN A 49 -14.33 -0.98 -0.54
N LYS A 50 -14.60 -1.63 -1.68
CA LYS A 50 -15.92 -2.25 -1.92
C LYS A 50 -16.16 -3.49 -1.05
N GLY A 51 -15.08 -4.08 -0.53
CA GLY A 51 -15.15 -5.15 0.45
C GLY A 51 -15.45 -4.63 1.86
N ARG A 52 -15.12 -5.43 2.88
CA ARG A 52 -15.14 -4.92 4.26
C ARG A 52 -13.97 -3.99 4.49
N VAL A 53 -14.21 -2.85 5.12
CA VAL A 53 -13.19 -1.83 5.41
C VAL A 53 -12.01 -2.42 6.19
N GLU A 54 -12.27 -3.36 7.10
CA GLU A 54 -11.24 -4.09 7.87
C GLU A 54 -10.25 -4.88 7.00
N ASN A 55 -10.68 -5.33 5.82
CA ASN A 55 -9.86 -6.14 4.91
C ASN A 55 -9.09 -5.31 3.87
N ALA A 56 -9.36 -4.01 3.77
CA ALA A 56 -8.67 -3.15 2.82
C ALA A 56 -7.18 -3.04 3.17
N PHE A 57 -6.30 -3.41 2.23
CA PHE A 57 -4.86 -3.32 2.45
C PHE A 57 -4.35 -1.89 2.21
N ILE A 58 -4.86 -1.23 1.16
CA ILE A 58 -4.63 0.20 0.93
C ILE A 58 -5.57 0.98 1.83
N ARG A 59 -5.03 1.54 2.91
CA ARG A 59 -5.81 2.23 3.95
C ARG A 59 -6.07 3.68 3.61
N GLU A 60 -5.04 4.37 3.16
CA GLU A 60 -5.10 5.82 2.91
C GLU A 60 -4.11 6.24 1.83
N ILE A 61 -4.46 7.29 1.10
CA ILE A 61 -3.57 7.90 0.11
C ILE A 61 -3.48 9.42 0.36
N PRO A 62 -2.67 9.89 1.34
CA PRO A 62 -2.41 11.31 1.49
C PRO A 62 -1.74 11.88 0.24
N LEU A 63 -2.15 13.07 -0.18
CA LEU A 63 -1.59 13.74 -1.37
C LEU A 63 -0.54 14.80 -1.04
N PHE A 64 -0.45 15.22 0.22
CA PHE A 64 0.48 16.25 0.70
C PHE A 64 1.50 15.64 1.67
N PRO A 65 2.79 16.02 1.60
CA PRO A 65 3.42 16.92 0.62
C PRO A 65 3.63 16.28 -0.76
N GLU A 66 3.47 14.96 -0.84
CA GLU A 66 3.48 14.18 -2.07
C GLU A 66 2.47 13.03 -1.95
N PRO A 67 2.12 12.34 -3.05
CA PRO A 67 1.30 11.13 -2.97
C PRO A 67 2.02 10.05 -2.17
N ILE A 68 1.47 9.73 -1.01
CA ILE A 68 1.90 8.63 -0.15
C ILE A 68 0.77 7.62 -0.12
N VAL A 69 1.10 6.33 -0.23
CA VAL A 69 0.11 5.25 -0.17
C VAL A 69 0.40 4.43 1.06
N PHE A 70 -0.51 4.44 2.03
CA PHE A 70 -0.37 3.67 3.26
C PHE A 70 -0.96 2.27 3.11
N LEU A 71 -0.12 1.28 3.41
CA LEU A 71 -0.37 -0.13 3.22
C LEU A 71 -0.30 -0.84 4.57
N ALA A 72 -1.44 -1.34 5.04
CA ALA A 72 -1.51 -2.04 6.31
C ALA A 72 -2.73 -2.96 6.39
N SER A 73 -2.50 -4.22 6.72
CA SER A 73 -3.58 -5.07 7.25
C SER A 73 -3.86 -4.74 8.71
N GLU A 74 -5.08 -5.03 9.17
CA GLU A 74 -5.45 -4.82 10.57
C GLU A 74 -4.60 -5.70 11.50
N GLN A 75 -4.32 -6.93 11.07
CA GLN A 75 -3.50 -7.87 11.81
C GLN A 75 -2.08 -7.34 12.02
N GLN A 76 -1.45 -6.75 10.99
CA GLN A 76 -0.13 -6.14 11.12
C GLN A 76 -0.09 -5.01 12.15
N LEU A 77 -1.12 -4.16 12.21
CA LEU A 77 -1.20 -3.08 13.20
C LEU A 77 -1.37 -3.62 14.62
N LYS A 78 -2.26 -4.60 14.80
CA LYS A 78 -2.47 -5.28 16.10
C LYS A 78 -1.22 -6.03 16.56
N ASP A 79 -0.49 -6.65 15.64
CA ASP A 79 0.75 -7.36 15.98
C ASP A 79 1.86 -6.39 16.40
N ILE A 80 1.97 -5.21 15.78
CA ILE A 80 2.89 -4.17 16.23
C ILE A 80 2.50 -3.68 17.63
N GLU A 81 1.23 -3.36 17.85
CA GLU A 81 0.74 -2.99 19.18
C GLU A 81 1.09 -4.08 20.21
N ARG A 82 0.82 -5.34 19.90
CA ARG A 82 1.02 -6.46 20.82
C ARG A 82 2.48 -6.77 21.12
N PHE A 83 3.35 -6.73 20.10
CA PHE A 83 4.72 -7.22 20.20
C PHE A 83 5.77 -6.12 20.34
N CYS A 84 5.44 -4.85 20.09
CA CYS A 84 6.42 -3.77 20.04
C CYS A 84 6.19 -2.66 21.07
N THR A 85 5.10 -2.72 21.84
CA THR A 85 4.73 -1.67 22.83
C THR A 85 4.84 -2.13 24.29
N ASN A 86 4.90 -3.44 24.55
CA ASN A 86 4.92 -3.98 25.91
C ASN A 86 6.33 -3.88 26.54
N PRO A 87 6.54 -3.09 27.61
CA PRO A 87 7.86 -2.91 28.22
C PRO A 87 8.48 -4.19 28.79
N ALA A 88 7.65 -5.16 29.21
CA ALA A 88 8.14 -6.41 29.79
C ALA A 88 8.68 -7.38 28.73
N LYS A 89 8.12 -7.35 27.52
CA LYS A 89 8.52 -8.23 26.42
C LYS A 89 8.15 -7.59 25.08
N PHE A 90 9.14 -6.99 24.42
CA PHE A 90 8.97 -6.37 23.11
C PHE A 90 10.01 -6.87 22.11
N CYS A 91 9.70 -6.72 20.81
CA CYS A 91 10.67 -6.78 19.73
C CYS A 91 10.87 -5.39 19.12
N ILE A 92 12.02 -5.21 18.47
CA ILE A 92 12.37 -3.98 17.77
C ILE A 92 11.57 -3.91 16.47
N VAL A 93 11.01 -2.75 16.17
CA VAL A 93 10.44 -2.47 14.85
C VAL A 93 11.57 -2.06 13.91
N GLY A 94 11.91 -2.92 12.96
CA GLY A 94 12.85 -2.55 11.89
C GLY A 94 12.14 -1.71 10.84
N VAL A 95 12.69 -0.57 10.45
CA VAL A 95 12.16 0.25 9.35
C VAL A 95 13.22 0.30 8.26
N ASP A 96 12.82 -0.02 7.04
CA ASP A 96 13.72 -0.07 5.89
C ASP A 96 13.06 0.54 4.65
N ALA A 97 13.85 1.27 3.85
CA ALA A 97 13.45 1.89 2.58
C ALA A 97 14.21 1.22 1.43
N THR A 98 13.77 0.03 1.06
CA THR A 98 14.53 -0.91 0.23
C THR A 98 14.60 -0.53 -1.25
N PHE A 99 13.48 -0.55 -1.97
CA PHE A 99 13.45 -0.60 -3.44
C PHE A 99 12.46 0.37 -4.07
N GLN A 100 12.80 0.82 -5.28
CA GLN A 100 11.93 1.63 -6.11
C GLN A 100 11.03 0.72 -6.97
N ILE A 101 9.71 0.76 -6.75
CA ILE A 101 8.70 0.05 -7.53
C ILE A 101 7.91 1.07 -8.32
N ALA A 102 7.94 0.95 -9.65
CA ALA A 102 7.17 1.79 -10.57
C ALA A 102 7.30 3.32 -10.28
N GLY A 103 8.50 3.76 -9.88
CA GLY A 103 8.77 5.16 -9.56
C GLY A 103 8.49 5.59 -8.12
N PHE A 104 8.05 4.67 -7.24
CA PHE A 104 7.85 4.90 -5.81
C PHE A 104 8.86 4.14 -4.97
N TYR A 105 9.40 4.76 -3.94
CA TYR A 105 10.10 4.04 -2.88
C TYR A 105 9.09 3.32 -1.98
N PHE A 106 9.41 2.09 -1.63
CA PHE A 106 8.68 1.36 -0.59
C PHE A 106 9.45 1.42 0.72
N THR A 107 8.81 1.96 1.74
CA THR A 107 9.31 1.91 3.12
C THR A 107 8.37 1.07 3.95
N PHE A 108 8.87 0.01 4.56
CA PHE A 108 8.07 -0.90 5.35
C PHE A 108 8.71 -1.16 6.69
N THR A 109 7.87 -1.65 7.60
CA THR A 109 8.29 -2.09 8.91
C THR A 109 8.45 -3.60 8.95
N THR A 110 9.29 -4.08 9.84
CA THR A 110 9.43 -5.50 10.18
C THR A 110 9.36 -5.64 11.70
N TYR A 111 8.84 -6.77 12.15
CA TYR A 111 8.77 -7.09 13.58
C TYR A 111 8.96 -8.60 13.75
N ARG A 112 9.33 -9.03 14.96
CA ARG A 112 9.38 -10.47 15.28
C ARG A 112 8.09 -10.90 15.94
N ASN A 113 7.48 -11.96 15.44
CA ASN A 113 6.30 -12.54 16.08
C ASN A 113 6.73 -13.32 17.32
N LEU A 114 6.41 -12.78 18.51
CA LEU A 114 6.84 -13.33 19.79
C LEU A 114 6.03 -14.54 20.27
N MET A 115 4.97 -14.89 19.55
CA MET A 115 4.13 -16.07 19.82
C MET A 115 4.57 -17.30 19.02
N LEU A 116 5.40 -17.10 18.00
CA LEU A 116 5.90 -18.17 17.13
C LEU A 116 7.38 -18.40 17.39
N THR A 117 7.80 -19.65 17.23
CA THR A 117 9.20 -20.04 17.35
C THR A 117 9.53 -20.96 16.19
N THR A 118 10.63 -20.66 15.51
CA THR A 118 11.19 -21.54 14.46
C THR A 118 11.80 -22.78 15.10
N GLU A 119 12.07 -23.82 14.30
CA GLU A 119 12.75 -25.04 14.78
C GLU A 119 14.11 -24.74 15.45
N LYS A 120 14.75 -23.63 15.08
CA LYS A 120 16.02 -23.15 15.64
C LYS A 120 15.86 -22.36 16.95
N GLY A 121 14.67 -22.30 17.53
CA GLY A 121 14.40 -21.56 18.77
C GLY A 121 14.25 -20.05 18.62
N ASN A 122 14.29 -19.51 17.40
CA ASN A 122 14.21 -18.06 17.15
C ASN A 122 12.80 -17.60 16.80
N HIS A 123 12.43 -16.39 17.21
CA HIS A 123 11.21 -15.73 16.76
C HIS A 123 11.33 -15.32 15.29
N PRO A 124 10.40 -15.75 14.40
CA PRO A 124 10.41 -15.39 12.98
C PRO A 124 10.12 -13.90 12.76
N VAL A 125 10.70 -13.35 11.70
CA VAL A 125 10.49 -11.95 11.27
C VAL A 125 9.31 -11.88 10.31
N PHE A 126 8.42 -10.92 10.53
CA PHE A 126 7.23 -10.65 9.74
C PHE A 126 7.32 -9.26 9.13
N ILE A 127 6.69 -9.08 7.97
CA ILE A 127 6.53 -7.78 7.32
C ILE A 127 5.31 -7.09 7.96
N GLY A 128 5.52 -5.87 8.43
CA GLY A 128 4.50 -5.00 9.01
C GLY A 128 3.93 -4.00 8.00
N PRO A 129 3.26 -2.95 8.50
CA PRO A 129 2.77 -1.84 7.69
C PRO A 129 3.89 -1.13 6.94
N GLY A 130 3.54 -0.46 5.85
CA GLY A 130 4.47 0.32 5.05
C GLY A 130 3.79 1.44 4.28
N ILE A 131 4.61 2.23 3.60
CA ILE A 131 4.21 3.32 2.73
C ILE A 131 4.91 3.21 1.37
N LEU A 132 4.19 3.54 0.30
CA LEU A 132 4.80 3.92 -0.96
C LEU A 132 4.86 5.44 -1.03
N HIS A 133 6.01 6.01 -1.38
CA HIS A 133 6.21 7.46 -1.49
C HIS A 133 7.17 7.77 -2.63
N LYS A 134 7.16 8.99 -3.16
CA LYS A 134 8.02 9.35 -4.30
C LYS A 134 9.38 9.86 -3.87
N GLN A 135 9.50 10.42 -2.66
CA GLN A 135 10.72 11.05 -2.20
C GLN A 135 11.09 10.59 -0.80
N LYS A 136 12.39 10.38 -0.60
CA LYS A 136 13.00 10.11 0.70
C LYS A 136 13.13 11.38 1.55
N LEU A 137 12.00 11.99 1.91
CA LEU A 137 11.94 13.17 2.77
C LEU A 137 11.60 12.77 4.21
N TYR A 138 12.02 13.59 5.17
CA TYR A 138 11.61 13.46 6.57
C TYR A 138 10.09 13.38 6.72
N THR A 139 9.36 14.26 6.01
CA THR A 139 7.89 14.28 6.03
C THR A 139 7.28 13.02 5.42
N SER A 140 7.90 12.44 4.40
CA SER A 140 7.46 11.19 3.78
C SER A 140 7.58 10.04 4.79
N TYR A 141 8.73 9.91 5.45
CA TYR A 141 8.93 8.89 6.48
C TYR A 141 8.04 9.07 7.70
N LYS A 142 7.87 10.31 8.18
CA LYS A 142 7.04 10.62 9.34
C LYS A 142 5.57 10.24 9.15
N THR A 143 5.12 10.14 7.90
CA THR A 143 3.76 9.73 7.58
C THR A 143 3.48 8.29 8.02
N LEU A 144 4.47 7.39 8.00
CA LEU A 144 4.29 6.00 8.40
C LEU A 144 3.86 5.84 9.88
N PRO A 145 4.62 6.31 10.88
CA PRO A 145 4.22 6.16 12.29
C PRO A 145 2.96 6.97 12.63
N LEU A 146 2.74 8.12 11.98
CA LEU A 146 1.51 8.90 12.13
C LEU A 146 0.28 8.11 11.68
N LEU A 147 0.33 7.47 10.51
CA LEU A 147 -0.79 6.69 10.00
C LEU A 147 -0.97 5.38 10.76
N MET A 148 0.11 4.72 11.19
CA MET A 148 0.00 3.59 12.11
C MET A 148 -0.79 3.97 13.36
N SER A 149 -0.43 5.09 14.01
CA SER A 149 -1.11 5.59 15.21
C SER A 149 -2.57 5.98 14.93
N LYS A 150 -2.85 6.56 13.76
CA LYS A 150 -4.22 6.90 13.33
C LYS A 150 -5.12 5.66 13.22
N TYR A 151 -4.62 4.58 12.63
CA TYR A 151 -5.41 3.35 12.40
C TYR A 151 -5.39 2.39 13.59
N CYS A 152 -4.38 2.48 14.46
CA CYS A 152 -4.28 1.72 15.70
C CYS A 152 -3.52 2.55 16.73
N ALA A 153 -4.27 3.19 17.63
CA ALA A 153 -3.72 4.12 18.63
C ALA A 153 -2.63 3.49 19.50
N GLY A 154 -2.71 2.19 19.81
CA GLY A 154 -1.68 1.50 20.59
C GLY A 154 -0.30 1.51 19.93
N THR A 155 -0.21 1.64 18.60
CA THR A 155 1.09 1.71 17.91
C THR A 155 1.88 2.99 18.19
N SER A 156 1.28 4.03 18.79
CA SER A 156 2.04 5.19 19.27
C SER A 156 2.98 4.86 20.44
N GLY A 157 2.75 3.72 21.11
CA GLY A 157 3.55 3.24 22.24
C GLY A 157 4.73 2.35 21.82
N VAL A 158 5.10 2.30 20.54
CA VAL A 158 6.26 1.50 20.11
C VAL A 158 7.51 2.01 20.81
N LEU A 159 8.24 1.09 21.43
CA LEU A 159 9.33 1.43 22.34
C LEU A 159 10.65 1.70 21.61
N VAL A 160 10.93 0.93 20.55
CA VAL A 160 12.22 0.98 19.85
C VAL A 160 12.04 0.75 18.36
N TYR A 161 12.60 1.65 17.56
CA TYR A 161 12.76 1.51 16.12
C TYR A 161 14.24 1.30 15.78
N GLY A 162 14.51 0.38 14.84
CA GLY A 162 15.82 0.20 14.23
C GLY A 162 15.75 0.57 12.75
N THR A 163 16.69 1.36 12.26
CA THR A 163 16.78 1.75 10.84
C THR A 163 18.16 1.39 10.27
N ASP A 164 18.30 1.44 8.95
CA ASP A 164 19.55 1.17 8.21
C ASP A 164 20.57 2.32 8.27
N GLY A 165 20.29 3.38 9.04
CA GLY A 165 21.14 4.55 9.19
C GLY A 165 20.75 5.74 8.32
N GLU A 166 19.66 5.66 7.55
CA GLU A 166 19.16 6.84 6.81
C GLU A 166 18.71 7.95 7.78
N GLU A 167 19.42 9.08 7.80
CA GLU A 167 19.26 10.15 8.81
C GLU A 167 17.83 10.71 8.87
N LYS A 168 17.21 10.95 7.69
CA LYS A 168 15.84 11.47 7.61
C LYS A 168 14.82 10.49 8.15
N MET A 169 15.07 9.19 7.98
CA MET A 169 14.23 8.14 8.51
C MET A 169 14.41 8.03 10.02
N ALA A 170 15.66 7.98 10.50
CA ALA A 170 15.97 7.89 11.92
C ALA A 170 15.36 9.06 12.73
N LYS A 171 15.26 10.26 12.14
CA LYS A 171 14.60 11.42 12.78
C LYS A 171 13.08 11.33 12.79
N ALA A 172 12.47 10.56 11.89
CA ALA A 172 11.03 10.55 11.63
C ALA A 172 10.22 9.62 12.54
N PHE A 173 10.90 8.69 13.21
CA PHE A 173 10.36 7.74 14.18
C PHE A 173 10.86 8.09 15.58
#